data_AF-A0A4Y2H197-F1
#
_entry.id   AF-A0A4Y2H197-F1
#
_cell.length_a   1.000
_cell.length_b   1.000
_cell.length_c   1.000
_cell.angle_alpha   90.00
_cell.angle_beta   90.00
_cell.angle_gamma   90.00
#
_symmetry.space_group_name_H-M   'P 1'
#
loop_
_entity.id
_entity.type
_entity.pdbx_description
1 polymer ?
#
loop_
_entity_poly.entity_id
_entity_poly.type
_entity_poly.pdbx_seq_one_letter_code
_entity_poly.pdbx_strand_id
1 'polypeptide(L)'
;MLTRKNDMVLDFDFAKVKEQSKDNPIFYVQYAHARAHSLMRNAPKELPTADPSLLKTDGELFLIKTLAKWLDVVEIAARLCEPHRITFYLLEVAEAFHVSFHTD
;
A
#
# COMPACT_ATOMS: atom_id res chain seq x y z
N MET A 1 10.81 13.23 -8.31
CA MET A 1 10.44 12.15 -7.35
C MET A 1 8.93 12.09 -7.27
N LEU A 2 8.34 10.89 -7.30
CA LEU A 2 6.89 10.73 -7.35
C LEU A 2 6.18 11.16 -6.06
N THR A 3 6.87 11.37 -4.93
CA THR A 3 6.27 11.74 -3.64
C THR A 3 6.26 13.25 -3.36
N ARG A 4 6.63 14.09 -4.33
CA ARG A 4 6.72 15.57 -4.17
C ARG A 4 6.03 16.29 -5.32
N LYS A 5 5.56 17.52 -5.06
CA LYS A 5 5.12 18.43 -6.14
C LYS A 5 6.29 18.78 -7.05
N ASN A 6 5.98 19.02 -8.33
CA ASN A 6 6.97 19.18 -9.40
C ASN A 6 7.83 20.46 -9.25
N ASP A 7 7.35 21.44 -8.49
CA ASP A 7 7.91 22.78 -8.32
C ASP A 7 8.89 22.93 -7.13
N MET A 8 9.16 21.86 -6.38
CA MET A 8 10.03 21.85 -5.19
C MET A 8 11.48 21.46 -5.53
N VAL A 9 12.46 22.16 -4.95
CA VAL A 9 13.88 21.78 -5.02
C VAL A 9 14.09 20.40 -4.39
N LEU A 10 14.77 19.51 -5.11
CA LEU A 10 15.04 18.14 -4.68
C LEU A 10 16.42 18.05 -3.99
N ASP A 11 16.40 17.96 -2.67
CA ASP A 11 17.55 17.46 -1.91
C ASP A 11 17.51 15.91 -1.92
N PHE A 12 18.38 15.30 -2.73
CA PHE A 12 18.42 13.86 -2.97
C PHE A 12 19.52 13.19 -2.15
N ASP A 13 19.11 12.41 -1.16
CA ASP A 13 20.00 11.60 -0.34
C ASP A 13 19.90 10.12 -0.75
N PHE A 14 20.93 9.64 -1.44
CA PHE A 14 20.97 8.26 -1.93
C PHE A 14 21.02 7.22 -0.80
N ALA A 15 21.65 7.55 0.33
CA ALA A 15 21.73 6.65 1.46
C ALA A 15 20.35 6.43 2.07
N LYS A 16 19.57 7.50 2.24
CA LYS A 16 18.17 7.42 2.69
C LYS A 16 17.27 6.61 1.75
N VAL A 17 17.46 6.74 0.44
CA VAL A 17 16.68 5.96 -0.54
C VAL A 17 16.96 4.46 -0.42
N LYS A 18 18.20 4.06 -0.09
CA LYS A 18 18.60 2.66 0.09
C LYS A 18 18.31 2.09 1.47
N GLU A 19 17.93 2.93 2.43
CA GLU A 19 17.72 2.51 3.81
C GLU A 19 16.58 1.49 3.91
N GLN A 20 16.85 0.36 4.56
CA GLN A 20 15.88 -0.70 4.80
C GLN A 20 15.19 -0.52 6.16
N SER A 21 14.54 0.62 6.33
CA SER A 21 13.81 0.98 7.55
C SER A 21 12.33 1.17 7.25
N LYS A 22 11.47 0.96 8.27
CA LYS A 22 10.05 1.31 8.21
C LYS A 22 9.83 2.82 7.99
N ASP A 23 10.81 3.64 8.35
CA ASP A 23 10.79 5.10 8.13
C ASP A 23 11.02 5.49 6.67
N ASN A 24 11.55 4.56 5.84
CA ASN A 24 11.67 4.77 4.39
C ASN A 24 10.37 4.33 3.69
N PRO A 25 9.57 5.25 3.14
CA PRO A 25 8.28 4.93 2.52
C PRO A 25 8.42 3.99 1.31
N ILE A 26 9.54 4.06 0.58
CA ILE A 26 9.80 3.18 -0.57
C ILE A 26 9.99 1.75 -0.08
N PHE A 27 10.87 1.57 0.91
CA PHE A 27 11.13 0.26 1.51
C PHE A 27 9.86 -0.32 2.15
N TYR A 28 9.07 0.50 2.83
CA TYR A 28 7.86 0.08 3.50
C TYR A 28 6.83 -0.52 2.54
N VAL A 29 6.55 0.15 1.42
CA VAL A 29 5.65 -0.36 0.37
C VAL A 29 6.20 -1.63 -0.27
N GLN A 30 7.50 -1.66 -0.57
CA GLN A 30 8.14 -2.85 -1.16
C GLN A 30 8.10 -4.07 -0.23
N TYR A 31 8.29 -3.85 1.06
CA TYR A 31 8.20 -4.90 2.06
C TYR A 31 6.77 -5.44 2.21
N ALA A 32 5.76 -4.57 2.23
CA ALA A 32 4.36 -4.97 2.23
C ALA A 32 4.03 -5.83 0.98
N HIS A 33 4.48 -5.40 -0.19
CA HIS A 33 4.33 -6.15 -1.44
C HIS A 33 4.99 -7.54 -1.38
N ALA A 34 6.22 -7.63 -0.87
CA ALA A 34 6.92 -8.90 -0.71
C ALA A 34 6.18 -9.86 0.23
N ARG A 35 5.61 -9.35 1.32
CA ARG A 35 4.76 -10.12 2.25
C ARG A 35 3.47 -10.60 1.60
N ALA A 36 2.77 -9.74 0.89
CA ALA A 36 1.54 -10.10 0.16
C ALA A 36 1.80 -11.24 -0.85
N HIS A 37 2.87 -11.12 -1.64
CA HIS A 37 3.28 -12.20 -2.54
C HIS A 37 3.65 -13.48 -1.80
N SER A 38 4.29 -13.37 -0.63
CA SER A 38 4.61 -14.56 0.18
C SER A 38 3.36 -15.27 0.66
N LEU A 39 2.31 -14.53 1.07
CA LEU A 39 1.02 -15.11 1.43
C LEU A 39 0.38 -15.82 0.25
N MET A 40 0.36 -15.19 -0.93
CA MET A 40 -0.20 -15.80 -2.14
C MET A 40 0.56 -17.06 -2.56
N ARG A 41 1.88 -17.09 -2.43
CA ARG A 41 2.69 -18.30 -2.72
C ARG A 41 2.40 -19.45 -1.76
N ASN A 42 2.12 -19.13 -0.50
CA ASN A 42 1.83 -20.11 0.55
C ASN A 42 0.35 -20.50 0.59
N ALA A 43 -0.51 -19.80 -0.14
CA ALA A 43 -1.92 -20.12 -0.24
C ALA A 43 -2.14 -21.44 -1.01
N PRO A 44 -3.22 -22.19 -0.70
CA PRO A 44 -3.62 -23.33 -1.51
C PRO A 44 -3.82 -22.94 -2.98
N LYS A 45 -3.53 -23.86 -3.91
CA LYS A 45 -3.74 -23.64 -5.35
C LYS A 45 -5.22 -23.42 -5.69
N GLU A 46 -6.10 -24.10 -4.97
CA GLU A 46 -7.55 -23.95 -5.07
C GLU A 46 -8.02 -23.30 -3.78
N LEU A 47 -8.47 -22.04 -3.90
CA LEU A 47 -9.07 -21.34 -2.79
C LEU A 47 -10.54 -21.78 -2.67
N PRO A 48 -11.03 -22.07 -1.45
CA PRO A 48 -12.45 -22.28 -1.25
C PRO A 48 -13.22 -21.00 -1.57
N THR A 49 -14.53 -21.13 -1.80
CA THR A 49 -15.39 -19.95 -1.84
C THR A 49 -15.28 -19.21 -0.50
N ALA A 50 -14.76 -17.99 -0.54
CA ALA A 50 -14.61 -17.18 0.66
C ALA A 50 -15.99 -16.75 1.17
N ASP A 51 -16.23 -16.89 2.47
CA ASP A 51 -17.39 -16.31 3.15
C ASP A 51 -17.03 -14.90 3.62
N PRO A 52 -17.57 -13.83 3.00
CA PRO A 52 -17.26 -12.45 3.39
C PRO A 52 -17.71 -12.11 4.82
N SER A 53 -18.63 -12.89 5.40
CA SER A 53 -19.11 -12.67 6.76
C SER A 53 -18.03 -12.89 7.83
N LEU A 54 -16.91 -13.51 7.46
CA LEU A 54 -15.76 -13.74 8.34
C LEU A 54 -14.87 -12.50 8.52
N LEU A 55 -14.97 -11.51 7.63
CA LEU A 55 -14.19 -10.27 7.66
C LEU A 55 -14.82 -9.27 8.63
N LYS A 56 -14.47 -9.38 9.92
CA LYS A 56 -15.18 -8.69 11.02
C LYS A 56 -14.32 -7.67 11.75
N THR A 57 -13.00 -7.79 11.69
CA THR A 57 -12.13 -6.91 12.46
C THR A 57 -12.07 -5.52 11.82
N ASP A 58 -11.86 -4.50 12.65
CA ASP A 58 -11.70 -3.14 12.15
C ASP A 58 -10.51 -3.01 11.18
N GLY A 59 -9.43 -3.78 11.42
CA GLY A 59 -8.26 -3.83 10.54
C GLY A 59 -8.57 -4.40 9.16
N GLU A 60 -9.32 -5.52 9.09
CA GLU A 60 -9.77 -6.10 7.82
C GLU A 60 -10.69 -5.15 7.06
N LEU A 61 -11.69 -4.59 7.75
CA LEU A 61 -12.65 -3.65 7.15
C LEU A 61 -11.95 -2.37 6.66
N PHE A 62 -10.94 -1.89 7.40
CA PHE A 62 -10.13 -0.76 6.98
C PHE A 62 -9.36 -1.07 5.69
N LEU A 63 -8.68 -2.22 5.62
CA LEU A 63 -7.96 -2.65 4.42
C LEU A 63 -8.88 -2.74 3.20
N ILE A 64 -10.06 -3.37 3.34
CA ILE A 64 -11.03 -3.51 2.25
C ILE A 64 -11.50 -2.14 1.75
N LYS A 65 -11.85 -1.23 2.66
CA LYS A 65 -12.26 0.14 2.31
C LYS A 65 -11.14 0.89 1.61
N THR A 66 -9.88 0.73 2.04
CA THR A 66 -8.74 1.35 1.40
C THR A 66 -8.55 0.82 -0.02
N LEU A 67 -8.57 -0.50 -0.22
CA LEU A 67 -8.44 -1.11 -1.55
C LEU A 67 -9.54 -0.67 -2.53
N ALA A 68 -10.76 -0.46 -2.03
CA ALA A 68 -11.89 -0.01 -2.85
C ALA A 68 -11.69 1.39 -3.45
N LYS A 69 -10.82 2.24 -2.86
CA LYS A 69 -10.53 3.60 -3.36
C LYS A 69 -9.63 3.64 -4.61
N TRP A 70 -9.09 2.49 -5.05
CA TRP A 70 -8.06 2.45 -6.10
C TRP A 70 -8.48 3.18 -7.39
N LEU A 71 -9.69 2.91 -7.88
CA LEU A 71 -10.17 3.47 -9.15
C LEU A 71 -10.26 5.00 -9.07
N ASP A 72 -10.81 5.53 -7.98
CA ASP A 72 -10.93 6.97 -7.76
C ASP A 72 -9.55 7.64 -7.69
N VAL A 73 -8.59 7.02 -6.99
CA VAL A 73 -7.22 7.53 -6.88
C VAL A 73 -6.55 7.62 -8.25
N VAL A 74 -6.66 6.56 -9.06
CA VAL A 74 -6.08 6.52 -10.42
C VAL A 74 -6.72 7.59 -11.30
N GLU A 75 -8.05 7.72 -11.24
CA GLU A 75 -8.78 8.70 -12.03
C GLU A 75 -8.34 10.13 -11.68
N ILE A 76 -8.30 10.47 -10.39
CA ILE A 76 -7.90 11.81 -9.93
C ILE A 76 -6.43 12.07 -10.27
N ALA A 77 -5.54 11.09 -10.07
CA ALA A 77 -4.13 11.22 -10.40
C ALA A 77 -3.91 11.51 -11.89
N ALA A 78 -4.68 10.84 -12.77
CA ALA A 78 -4.63 11.07 -14.21
C ALA A 78 -5.19 12.46 -14.57
N ARG A 79 -6.40 12.79 -14.09
CA ARG A 79 -7.09 14.06 -14.40
C ARG A 79 -6.28 15.29 -14.00
N LEU A 80 -5.63 15.24 -12.83
CA LEU A 80 -4.84 16.35 -12.29
C LEU A 80 -3.36 16.27 -12.66
N CYS A 81 -2.92 15.19 -13.33
CA CYS A 81 -1.51 14.92 -13.59
C CYS A 81 -0.67 14.92 -12.30
N GLU A 82 -1.22 14.31 -11.25
CA GLU A 82 -0.67 14.25 -9.89
C GLU A 82 -0.31 12.81 -9.52
N PRO A 83 0.79 12.24 -10.07
CA PRO A 83 1.14 10.83 -9.86
C PRO A 83 1.52 10.53 -8.40
N HIS A 84 1.81 11.56 -7.59
CA HIS A 84 2.06 11.41 -6.15
C HIS A 84 0.88 10.82 -5.38
N ARG A 85 -0.34 10.99 -5.87
CA ARG A 85 -1.53 10.37 -5.27
C ARG A 85 -1.44 8.85 -5.26
N ILE A 86 -0.87 8.25 -6.30
CA ILE A 86 -0.63 6.80 -6.35
C ILE A 86 0.35 6.40 -5.25
N THR A 87 1.43 7.17 -5.06
CA THR A 87 2.41 6.85 -4.01
C THR A 87 1.84 6.94 -2.60
N PHE A 88 1.01 7.94 -2.32
CA PHE A 88 0.35 8.08 -1.02
C PHE A 88 -0.69 6.97 -0.79
N TYR A 89 -1.45 6.61 -1.83
CA TYR A 89 -2.37 5.47 -1.75
C TYR A 89 -1.63 4.16 -1.44
N LEU A 90 -0.50 3.90 -2.10
CA LEU A 90 0.29 2.68 -1.84
C LEU A 90 0.84 2.63 -0.41
N LEU A 91 1.19 3.78 0.17
CA LEU A 91 1.56 3.88 1.58
C LEU A 91 0.38 3.55 2.49
N GLU A 92 -0.79 4.14 2.25
CA GLU A 92 -2.02 3.84 3.01
C GLU A 92 -2.39 2.35 2.91
N VAL A 93 -2.25 1.73 1.73
CA VAL A 93 -2.46 0.28 1.55
C VAL A 93 -1.45 -0.54 2.35
N ALA A 94 -0.17 -0.16 2.34
CA ALA A 94 0.86 -0.86 3.09
C ALA A 94 0.61 -0.80 4.61
N GLU A 95 0.18 0.36 5.11
CA GLU A 95 -0.21 0.55 6.52
C GLU A 95 -1.46 -0.26 6.86
N ALA A 96 -2.52 -0.15 6.05
CA ALA A 96 -3.77 -0.90 6.26
C ALA A 96 -3.53 -2.42 6.24
N PHE A 97 -2.68 -2.89 5.32
CA PHE A 97 -2.28 -4.29 5.25
C PHE A 97 -1.50 -4.71 6.48
N HIS A 98 -0.65 -3.85 7.04
CA HIS A 98 0.04 -4.17 8.29
C HIS A 98 -0.94 -4.28 9.46
N VAL A 99 -1.85 -3.33 9.60
CA VAL A 99 -2.87 -3.28 10.68
C VAL A 99 -3.73 -4.54 10.65
N SER A 100 -4.16 -5.01 9.47
CA SER A 100 -5.03 -6.18 9.35
C SER A 100 -4.43 -7.50 9.88
N PHE A 101 -3.11 -7.58 10.12
CA PHE A 101 -2.47 -8.76 10.75
C PHE A 101 -2.16 -8.59 12.25
N HIS A 102 -2.35 -7.40 12.83
CA HIS A 102 -1.95 -7.12 14.23
C HIS A 102 -3.13 -6.83 15.16
N THR A 103 -4.32 -6.59 14.62
CA THR A 103 -5.57 -6.57 15.39
C THR A 103 -6.16 -7.97 15.47
N ASP A 104 -5.72 -8.74 16.47
CA ASP A 104 -6.39 -9.92 17.03
C ASP A 104 -6.86 -9.62 18.46
#